data_AF-A0A847XME8-F1
#
_entry.id   AF-A0A847XME8-F1
#
_cell.length_a   1.000
_cell.length_b   1.000
_cell.length_c   1.000
_cell.angle_alpha   90.00
_cell.angle_beta   90.00
_cell.angle_gamma   90.00
#
_symmetry.space_group_name_H-M   'P 1'
#
loop_
_entity.id
_entity.type
_entity.pdbx_description
1 polymer ?
#
loop_
_entity_poly.entity_id
_entity_poly.type
_entity_poly.pdbx_seq_one_letter_code
_entity_poly.pdbx_strand_id
1 'polypeptide(L)'
;MTREKWLETLEKIRKQFQIDHEEHGPWGEETPGEKWLVEFEAPGMGKIKMEWVEKPRLKEVKTTYANRIGSTTKVTNVYDENEMVNYLNVFKWNEREQAWEKLANEFMNL
;
A
#
# COMPACT_ATOMS: atom_id res chain seq x y z
N MET A 1 -2.20 7.39 -9.34
CA MET A 1 -1.29 8.52 -9.02
C MET A 1 0.18 8.11 -9.23
N THR A 2 1.06 8.93 -9.84
CA THR A 2 2.51 8.59 -10.00
C THR A 2 3.31 8.84 -8.72
N ARG A 3 4.55 8.30 -8.62
CA ARG A 3 5.46 8.53 -7.48
C ARG A 3 5.73 10.00 -7.21
N GLU A 4 5.99 10.78 -8.27
CA GLU A 4 6.25 12.23 -8.15
C GLU A 4 5.04 12.95 -7.53
N LYS A 5 3.83 12.67 -8.03
CA LYS A 5 2.57 13.22 -7.49
C LYS A 5 2.33 12.81 -6.04
N TRP A 6 2.72 11.59 -5.67
CA TRP A 6 2.67 11.14 -4.27
C TRP A 6 3.60 11.98 -3.38
N LEU A 7 4.86 12.14 -3.78
CA LEU A 7 5.83 12.92 -3.01
C LEU A 7 5.40 14.39 -2.85
N GLU A 8 4.86 15.00 -3.91
CA GLU A 8 4.26 16.33 -3.83
C GLU A 8 3.07 16.39 -2.86
N THR A 9 2.25 15.34 -2.83
CA THR A 9 1.10 15.24 -1.90
C THR A 9 1.58 15.11 -0.46
N LEU A 10 2.55 14.24 -0.20
CA LEU A 10 3.19 14.11 1.12
C LEU A 10 3.80 15.42 1.58
N GLU A 11 4.49 16.15 0.71
CA GLU A 11 5.08 17.44 1.06
C GLU A 11 4.00 18.47 1.45
N LYS A 12 2.88 18.51 0.72
CA LYS A 12 1.73 19.37 1.07
C LYS A 12 1.13 18.98 2.41
N ILE A 13 0.96 17.68 2.68
CA ILE A 13 0.42 17.19 3.96
C ILE A 13 1.33 17.61 5.11
N ARG A 14 2.64 17.38 5.01
CA ARG A 14 3.63 17.77 6.04
C ARG A 14 3.67 19.28 6.30
N LYS A 15 3.33 20.10 5.31
CA LYS A 15 3.24 21.57 5.45
C LYS A 15 1.93 22.03 6.10
N GLN A 16 0.85 21.30 5.90
CA GLN A 16 -0.50 21.72 6.31
C GLN A 16 -0.99 21.09 7.60
N PHE A 17 -0.53 19.87 7.91
CA PHE A 17 -1.02 19.07 9.01
C PHE A 17 0.12 18.61 9.91
N GLN A 18 -0.21 18.37 11.17
CA GLN A 18 0.68 17.66 12.07
C GLN A 18 0.64 16.17 11.72
N ILE A 19 1.82 15.59 11.49
CA ILE A 19 1.96 14.18 11.21
C ILE A 19 2.03 13.43 12.53
N ASP A 20 1.14 12.47 12.72
CA ASP A 20 1.10 11.60 13.91
C ASP A 20 2.02 10.40 13.72
N HIS A 21 2.06 9.85 12.50
CA HIS A 21 2.89 8.72 12.14
C HIS A 21 3.28 8.76 10.66
N GLU A 22 4.52 8.38 10.36
CA GLU A 22 5.00 8.21 8.99
C GLU A 22 5.91 7.00 8.91
N GLU A 23 5.72 6.18 7.89
CA GLU A 23 6.51 4.99 7.61
C GLU A 23 6.82 4.93 6.11
N HIS A 24 8.07 4.59 5.78
CA HIS A 24 8.47 4.24 4.42
C HIS A 24 9.37 2.99 4.46
N GLY A 25 9.05 2.00 3.65
CA GLY A 25 9.82 0.76 3.61
C GLY A 25 9.36 -0.22 2.54
N PRO A 26 9.90 -1.45 2.55
CA PRO A 26 9.47 -2.50 1.63
C PRO A 26 7.99 -2.86 1.85
N TRP A 27 7.27 -3.15 0.77
CA TRP A 27 5.85 -3.54 0.83
C TRP A 27 5.64 -4.87 1.56
N GLY A 28 6.57 -5.82 1.43
CA GLY A 28 6.55 -7.08 2.16
C GLY A 28 7.94 -7.69 2.25
N GLU A 29 8.14 -8.63 3.17
CA GLU A 29 9.44 -9.25 3.44
C GLU A 29 10.03 -9.97 2.21
N GLU A 30 9.17 -10.60 1.41
CA GLU A 30 9.57 -11.35 0.21
C GLU A 30 8.93 -10.82 -1.09
N THR A 31 8.17 -9.70 -1.01
CA THR A 31 7.51 -9.12 -2.17
C THR A 31 8.21 -7.84 -2.60
N PRO A 32 8.72 -7.76 -3.85
CA PRO A 32 9.32 -6.53 -4.35
C PRO A 32 8.27 -5.41 -4.39
N GLY A 33 8.71 -4.21 -4.00
CA GLY A 33 7.86 -3.02 -3.95
C GLY A 33 8.12 -2.19 -2.69
N GLU A 34 7.63 -0.97 -2.71
CA GLU A 34 7.78 0.01 -1.63
C GLU A 34 6.39 0.47 -1.15
N LYS A 35 6.30 0.77 0.14
CA LYS A 35 5.11 1.30 0.82
C LYS A 35 5.46 2.59 1.53
N TRP A 36 4.61 3.57 1.38
CA TRP A 36 4.59 4.77 2.21
C TRP A 36 3.27 4.83 2.95
N LEU A 37 3.34 5.13 4.23
CA LEU A 37 2.17 5.31 5.08
C LEU A 37 2.35 6.62 5.83
N VAL A 38 1.29 7.42 5.86
CA VAL A 38 1.23 8.65 6.65
C VAL A 38 -0.11 8.71 7.37
N GLU A 39 -0.06 9.00 8.67
CA GLU A 39 -1.22 9.26 9.51
C GLU A 39 -1.11 10.70 10.03
N PHE A 40 -2.20 11.44 9.94
CA PHE A 40 -2.28 12.83 10.35
C PHE A 40 -3.71 13.20 10.75
N GLU A 41 -3.84 14.23 11.56
CA GLU A 41 -5.14 14.79 11.92
C GLU A 41 -5.50 15.98 11.02
N ALA A 42 -6.63 15.87 10.33
CA ALA A 42 -7.17 16.93 9.49
C ALA A 42 -8.32 17.65 10.22
N PRO A 43 -8.25 18.99 10.39
CA PRO A 43 -9.30 19.76 11.04
C PRO A 43 -10.68 19.51 10.41
N GLY A 44 -11.66 19.13 11.23
CA GLY A 44 -13.03 18.84 10.79
C GLY A 44 -13.24 17.50 10.09
N MET A 45 -12.18 16.80 9.68
CA MET A 45 -12.27 15.45 9.10
C MET A 45 -11.85 14.35 10.07
N GLY A 46 -11.05 14.67 11.09
CA GLY A 46 -10.51 13.72 12.07
C GLY A 46 -9.20 13.08 11.58
N LYS A 47 -8.85 11.93 12.15
CA LYS A 47 -7.63 11.20 11.78
C LYS A 47 -7.77 10.56 10.41
N ILE A 48 -6.78 10.82 9.56
CA ILE A 48 -6.67 10.30 8.21
C ILE A 48 -5.39 9.47 8.11
N LYS A 49 -5.48 8.35 7.41
CA LYS A 49 -4.34 7.53 7.03
C LYS A 49 -4.30 7.39 5.52
N MET A 50 -3.16 7.67 4.93
CA MET A 50 -2.91 7.45 3.51
C MET A 50 -1.80 6.42 3.36
N GLU A 51 -2.03 5.44 2.50
CA GLU A 51 -1.06 4.41 2.16
C GLU A 51 -0.86 4.42 0.65
N TRP A 52 0.36 4.66 0.22
CA TRP A 52 0.75 4.53 -1.18
C TRP A 52 1.69 3.33 -1.34
N VAL A 53 1.40 2.51 -2.34
CA VAL A 53 2.15 1.29 -2.64
C VAL A 53 2.60 1.34 -4.09
N GLU A 54 3.86 1.06 -4.34
CA GLU A 54 4.40 0.82 -5.66
C GLU A 54 5.03 -0.57 -5.70
N LYS A 55 4.57 -1.42 -6.63
CA LYS A 55 5.10 -2.78 -6.77
C LYS A 55 5.06 -3.25 -8.22
N PRO A 56 5.91 -4.23 -8.59
CA PRO A 56 5.76 -4.95 -9.84
C PRO A 56 4.37 -5.56 -9.98
N ARG A 57 3.81 -5.52 -11.18
CA ARG A 57 2.54 -6.17 -11.49
C ARG A 57 2.70 -7.67 -11.28
N LEU A 58 1.79 -8.26 -10.52
CA LEU A 58 1.74 -9.72 -10.41
C LEU A 58 1.26 -10.29 -11.75
N LYS A 59 2.13 -11.02 -12.43
CA LYS A 59 1.88 -11.61 -13.74
C LYS A 59 1.13 -12.93 -13.62
N GLU A 60 1.61 -13.80 -12.72
CA GLU A 60 1.06 -15.14 -12.53
C GLU A 60 1.38 -15.66 -11.12
N VAL A 61 0.45 -16.38 -10.51
CA VAL A 61 0.71 -17.15 -9.28
C VAL A 61 0.90 -18.61 -9.70
N LYS A 62 2.13 -19.12 -9.63
CA LYS A 62 2.42 -20.53 -9.91
C LYS A 62 2.34 -21.33 -8.62
N THR A 63 1.24 -22.05 -8.45
CA THR A 63 1.09 -23.04 -7.36
C THR A 63 1.68 -24.36 -7.82
N THR A 64 2.81 -24.76 -7.26
CA THR A 64 3.38 -26.09 -7.55
C THR A 64 2.85 -27.09 -6.53
N TYR A 65 1.94 -27.98 -6.96
CA TYR A 65 1.47 -29.09 -6.14
C TYR A 65 2.47 -30.24 -6.21
N ALA A 66 3.26 -30.45 -5.16
CA ALA A 66 4.09 -31.63 -5.03
C ALA A 66 3.25 -32.81 -4.51
N ASN A 67 2.68 -33.62 -5.40
CA ASN A 67 1.98 -34.85 -5.03
C ASN A 67 2.98 -35.93 -4.59
N ARG A 68 3.50 -35.86 -3.36
CA ARG A 68 4.09 -36.98 -2.63
C ARG A 68 3.92 -36.76 -1.12
N ILE A 69 3.68 -37.87 -0.42
CA ILE A 69 3.36 -37.99 1.01
C ILE A 69 4.27 -37.06 1.84
N GLY A 70 3.67 -36.03 2.47
CA GLY A 70 4.38 -34.96 3.20
C GLY A 70 4.36 -33.57 2.53
N SER A 71 3.37 -33.27 1.70
CA SER A 71 3.38 -32.10 0.80
C SER A 71 3.30 -30.74 1.51
N THR A 72 4.33 -29.91 1.32
CA THR A 72 4.28 -28.46 1.54
C THR A 72 3.92 -27.79 0.22
N THR A 73 2.80 -27.09 0.14
CA THR A 73 2.43 -26.28 -1.03
C THR A 73 3.39 -25.10 -1.15
N LYS A 74 4.20 -25.05 -2.20
CA LYS A 74 5.06 -23.89 -2.48
C LYS A 74 4.36 -23.00 -3.51
N VAL A 75 3.88 -21.86 -3.06
CA VAL A 75 3.36 -20.79 -3.92
C VAL A 75 4.55 -19.97 -4.42
N THR A 76 4.71 -19.83 -5.73
CA THR A 76 5.74 -18.96 -6.33
C THR A 76 5.04 -17.87 -7.12
N ASN A 77 5.17 -16.62 -6.67
CA ASN A 77 4.66 -15.45 -7.39
C ASN A 77 5.63 -15.08 -8.51
N VAL A 78 5.14 -14.95 -9.75
CA VAL A 78 5.90 -14.43 -10.89
C VAL A 78 5.48 -12.99 -11.11
N TYR A 79 6.41 -12.07 -10.86
CA TYR A 79 6.20 -10.63 -11.04
C TYR A 79 6.67 -10.18 -12.42
N ASP A 80 6.00 -9.19 -13.00
CA ASP A 80 6.50 -8.49 -14.17
C ASP A 80 7.42 -7.35 -13.72
N GLU A 81 8.72 -7.50 -13.90
CA GLU A 81 9.67 -6.43 -13.59
C GLU A 81 9.54 -5.22 -14.52
N ASN A 82 8.86 -5.37 -15.67
CA ASN A 82 8.70 -4.29 -16.65
C ASN A 82 7.38 -3.52 -16.54
N GLU A 83 6.39 -4.05 -15.82
CA GLU A 83 5.10 -3.38 -15.59
C GLU A 83 4.94 -3.10 -14.10
N MET A 84 5.01 -1.83 -13.72
CA MET A 84 4.81 -1.40 -12.34
C MET A 84 3.36 -0.97 -12.13
N VAL A 85 2.83 -1.27 -10.95
CA VAL A 85 1.50 -0.83 -10.53
C VAL A 85 1.61 -0.04 -9.25
N ASN A 86 0.76 0.97 -9.13
CA ASN A 86 0.66 1.74 -7.90
C ASN A 86 -0.79 1.84 -7.39
N TYR A 87 -0.88 2.00 -6.07
CA TYR A 87 -2.14 2.08 -5.34
C TYR A 87 -2.07 3.23 -4.35
N LEU A 88 -3.15 3.98 -4.25
CA LEU A 88 -3.37 4.89 -3.13
C LEU A 88 -4.61 4.44 -2.37
N ASN A 89 -4.43 4.08 -1.12
CA ASN A 89 -5.52 3.83 -0.18
C ASN A 89 -5.66 5.02 0.77
N VAL A 90 -6.89 5.47 0.96
CA VAL A 90 -7.22 6.51 1.94
C VAL A 90 -8.19 5.92 2.95
N PHE A 91 -7.85 6.08 4.23
CA PHE A 91 -8.64 5.63 5.36
C PHE A 91 -8.95 6.80 6.28
N LYS A 92 -10.10 6.71 6.94
CA LYS A 92 -10.49 7.62 8.01
C LYS A 92 -10.75 6.82 9.28
N TRP A 93 -10.32 7.36 10.40
CA TRP A 93 -10.60 6.76 11.69
C TRP A 93 -12.09 6.91 12.04
N ASN A 94 -12.74 5.80 12.31
CA ASN A 94 -14.12 5.75 12.78
C ASN A 94 -14.10 5.62 14.30
N GLU A 95 -14.40 6.72 15.00
CA GLU A 95 -14.38 6.76 16.47
C GLU A 95 -15.40 5.81 17.11
N ARG A 96 -16.51 5.50 16.42
CA ARG A 96 -17.53 4.60 16.96
C ARG A 96 -17.07 3.15 16.95
N GLU A 97 -16.44 2.74 15.85
CA GLU A 97 -15.97 1.36 15.65
C GLU A 97 -14.55 1.15 16.14
N GLN A 98 -13.85 2.22 16.52
CA GLN A 98 -12.44 2.22 16.91
C GLN A 98 -11.57 1.49 15.86
N ALA A 99 -11.85 1.80 14.59
CA ALA A 99 -11.24 1.14 13.44
C ALA A 99 -10.99 2.10 12.29
N TRP A 100 -10.01 1.77 11.45
CA TRP A 100 -9.76 2.47 10.20
C TRP A 100 -10.76 2.04 9.14
N GLU A 101 -11.59 2.96 8.67
CA GLU A 101 -12.55 2.74 7.60
C GLU A 101 -11.96 3.20 6.27
N LYS A 102 -11.98 2.34 5.26
CA LYS A 102 -11.46 2.66 3.93
C LYS A 102 -12.44 3.57 3.20
N LEU A 103 -11.99 4.78 2.84
CA LEU A 103 -12.81 5.75 2.10
C LEU A 103 -12.64 5.62 0.58
N ALA A 104 -11.40 5.46 0.12
CA ALA A 104 -11.10 5.44 -1.29
C ALA A 104 -9.94 4.48 -1.61
N ASN A 105 -9.95 3.98 -2.84
CA ASN A 105 -8.86 3.24 -3.45
C ASN A 105 -8.67 3.75 -4.88
N GLU A 106 -7.51 4.27 -5.19
CA GLU A 106 -7.12 4.62 -6.55
C GLU A 106 -6.07 3.63 -7.03
N PHE A 107 -6.41 2.84 -8.06
CA PHE A 107 -5.51 1.90 -8.71
C PHE A 107 -5.04 2.47 -10.04
N MET A 108 -3.73 2.55 -10.26
CA MET A 108 -3.18 2.93 -11.57
C MET A 108 -2.07 1.97 -12.02
N ASN A 109 -2.13 1.65 -13.32
CA ASN A 109 -1.03 1.00 -14.04
C ASN A 109 -0.09 2.09 -14.56
N LEU A 110 1.23 1.92 -14.38
CA LEU A 110 2.25 2.79 -14.97
C LEU A 110 2.61 2.33 -16.38
#